data_AF-A0A5E4KTU2-F1
#
_entry.id   AF-A0A5E4KTU2-F1
#
_cell.length_a   1.000
_cell.length_b   1.000
_cell.length_c   1.000
_cell.angle_alpha   90.00
_cell.angle_beta   90.00
_cell.angle_gamma   90.00
#
_symmetry.space_group_name_H-M   'P 1'
#
loop_
_entity.id
_entity.type
_entity.pdbx_description
1 polymer ?
#
loop_
_entity_poly.entity_id
_entity_poly.type
_entity_poly.pdbx_seq_one_letter_code
_entity_poly.pdbx_strand_id
1 'polypeptide(L)'
;MSNSRTVFIGVDLGTSMLRKSTGLAYLLEKNGKPLIEAPPEHMVSDDKKIRDYLTGLSEDSGSRIIGIDAPLSRPEHGTMRECERRLRKHGIPCYPSGAQWVSRWVDKGIELKKWAEKELDAMVIEVYPYAARRILHIGIDEKKKSKEGRKVIQDALSGFIAGLDEITGDRLLFDDELDAILSAYVAYCEGNGIASKIDGGDGAIYVPMKRRNHMINEY
;
A
#
# COMPACT_ATOMS: atom_id res chain seq x y z
N MET A 1 31.79 3.45 -1.81
CA MET A 1 30.45 4.05 -1.68
C MET A 1 29.48 2.90 -1.53
N SER A 2 28.92 2.69 -0.33
CA SER A 2 27.85 1.69 -0.19
C SER A 2 26.70 2.18 -1.06
N ASN A 3 26.31 1.37 -2.05
CA ASN A 3 25.20 1.72 -2.92
C ASN A 3 23.95 1.57 -2.08
N SER A 4 23.52 2.66 -1.46
CA SER A 4 22.41 2.64 -0.54
C SER A 4 21.15 2.17 -1.28
N ARG A 5 20.65 1.00 -0.90
CA ARG A 5 19.50 0.37 -1.57
C ARG A 5 18.23 1.07 -1.09
N THR A 6 17.43 1.57 -2.02
CA THR A 6 16.08 2.07 -1.68
C THR A 6 15.17 0.87 -1.48
N VAL A 7 14.42 0.88 -0.38
CA VAL A 7 13.44 -0.16 -0.06
C VAL A 7 12.04 0.43 -0.12
N PHE A 8 11.14 -0.26 -0.82
CA PHE A 8 9.74 0.13 -0.94
C PHE A 8 8.91 -0.86 -0.14
N ILE A 9 8.28 -0.38 0.94
CA ILE A 9 7.58 -1.24 1.90
C ILE A 9 6.08 -1.04 1.73
N GLY A 10 5.32 -2.13 1.83
CA GLY A 10 3.87 -2.11 1.78
C GLY A 10 3.28 -2.72 3.04
N VAL A 11 2.25 -2.07 3.57
CA VAL A 11 1.57 -2.46 4.81
C VAL A 11 0.05 -2.51 4.56
N ASP A 12 -0.56 -3.70 4.60
CA ASP A 12 -2.02 -3.81 4.75
C ASP A 12 -2.39 -3.76 6.23
N LEU A 13 -2.80 -2.58 6.72
CA LEU A 13 -2.88 -2.33 8.16
C LEU A 13 -4.15 -2.90 8.79
N GLY A 14 -3.98 -3.97 9.56
CA GLY A 14 -5.04 -4.56 10.37
C GLY A 14 -5.52 -3.68 11.52
N THR A 15 -6.84 -3.69 11.77
CA THR A 15 -7.45 -3.02 12.93
C THR A 15 -7.51 -3.99 14.11
N SER A 16 -6.84 -3.69 15.22
CA SER A 16 -6.58 -4.54 16.41
C SER A 16 -7.82 -5.07 17.18
N MET A 17 -9.02 -4.91 16.64
CA MET A 17 -10.28 -5.09 17.37
C MET A 17 -10.79 -6.52 17.49
N LEU A 18 -10.25 -7.50 16.75
CA LEU A 18 -10.45 -8.96 16.90
C LEU A 18 -9.82 -9.67 15.69
N ARG A 19 -8.75 -10.45 15.90
CA ARG A 19 -8.18 -11.42 14.93
C ARG A 19 -7.94 -10.92 13.49
N LYS A 20 -7.73 -9.61 13.26
CA LYS A 20 -7.32 -9.13 11.95
C LYS A 20 -5.81 -9.24 11.81
N SER A 21 -5.38 -9.73 10.65
CA SER A 21 -3.99 -9.80 10.27
C SER A 21 -3.51 -8.46 9.71
N THR A 22 -2.19 -8.34 9.55
CA THR A 22 -1.52 -7.29 8.82
C THR A 22 -0.63 -7.97 7.80
N GLY A 23 -0.81 -7.57 6.54
CA GLY A 23 0.06 -7.97 5.45
C GLY A 23 1.28 -7.06 5.42
N LEU A 24 2.46 -7.63 5.22
CA LEU A 24 3.70 -6.88 5.03
C LEU A 24 4.45 -7.42 3.82
N ALA A 25 4.98 -6.52 3.01
CA ALA A 25 5.82 -6.87 1.88
C ALA A 25 6.85 -5.78 1.66
N TYR A 26 7.96 -6.12 1.01
CA TYR A 26 8.88 -5.11 0.51
C TYR A 26 9.36 -5.45 -0.89
N LEU A 27 9.67 -4.39 -1.63
CA LEU A 27 10.23 -4.44 -2.96
C LEU A 27 11.56 -3.69 -2.97
N LEU A 28 12.38 -4.10 -3.90
CA LEU A 28 13.68 -3.53 -4.19
C LEU A 28 13.69 -3.17 -5.67
N GLU A 29 14.51 -2.19 -6.03
CA GLU A 29 14.75 -1.94 -7.45
C GLU A 29 15.91 -2.78 -7.97
N LYS A 30 15.70 -3.46 -9.10
CA LYS A 30 16.76 -4.11 -9.86
C LYS A 30 16.54 -3.86 -11.35
N ASN A 31 17.52 -3.22 -11.99
CA ASN A 31 17.47 -2.84 -13.41
C ASN A 31 16.22 -2.01 -13.77
N GLY A 32 15.83 -1.06 -12.90
CA GLY A 32 14.65 -0.21 -13.11
C GLY A 32 13.31 -0.96 -13.08
N LYS A 33 13.27 -2.12 -12.42
CA LYS A 33 12.05 -2.91 -12.20
C LYS A 33 11.90 -3.25 -10.73
N PRO A 34 10.66 -3.37 -10.23
CA PRO A 34 10.41 -3.83 -8.88
C PRO A 34 10.69 -5.34 -8.79
N LEU A 35 11.38 -5.72 -7.73
CA LEU A 35 11.78 -7.08 -7.40
C LEU A 35 11.36 -7.37 -5.96
N ILE A 36 10.71 -8.52 -5.75
CA ILE A 36 10.50 -9.10 -4.44
C ILE A 36 11.56 -10.19 -4.22
N GLU A 37 12.29 -10.14 -3.10
CA GLU A 37 13.36 -11.10 -2.75
C GLU A 37 13.01 -11.99 -1.55
N ALA A 38 11.93 -11.69 -0.83
CA ALA A 38 11.40 -12.53 0.25
C ALA A 38 9.87 -12.63 0.19
N PRO A 39 9.26 -13.73 0.68
CA PRO A 39 7.81 -13.85 0.75
C PRO A 39 7.18 -12.68 1.54
N PRO A 40 5.96 -12.24 1.18
CA PRO A 40 5.19 -11.37 2.05
C PRO A 40 4.87 -12.09 3.38
N GLU A 41 4.66 -11.31 4.43
CA GLU A 41 4.28 -11.81 5.73
C GLU A 41 2.80 -11.56 6.02
N HIS A 42 2.16 -12.58 6.58
CA HIS A 42 0.86 -12.49 7.20
C HIS A 42 1.05 -12.62 8.71
N MET A 43 0.80 -11.55 9.47
CA MET A 43 0.95 -11.57 10.92
C MET A 43 -0.30 -11.10 11.65
N VAL A 44 -0.50 -11.57 12.89
CA VAL A 44 -1.50 -10.96 13.79
C VAL A 44 -1.15 -9.49 13.97
N SER A 45 -2.13 -8.60 13.77
CA SER A 45 -1.90 -7.17 13.84
C SER A 45 -1.50 -6.73 15.26
N ASP A 46 -0.21 -6.41 15.40
CA ASP A 46 0.44 -5.98 16.64
C ASP A 46 1.42 -4.86 16.30
N ASP A 47 1.27 -3.72 16.96
CA ASP A 47 2.02 -2.51 16.61
C ASP A 47 3.52 -2.68 16.85
N LYS A 48 3.92 -3.45 17.88
CA LYS A 48 5.33 -3.72 18.12
C LYS A 48 5.91 -4.58 17.01
N LYS A 49 5.23 -5.65 16.61
CA LYS A 49 5.71 -6.54 15.52
C LYS A 49 5.81 -5.81 14.19
N ILE A 50 4.83 -4.96 13.86
CA ILE A 50 4.86 -4.13 12.66
C ILE A 50 6.08 -3.21 12.70
N ARG A 51 6.31 -2.52 13.82
CA ARG A 51 7.47 -1.63 13.98
C ARG A 51 8.79 -2.37 13.91
N ASP A 52 8.91 -3.51 14.58
CA ASP A 52 10.12 -4.35 14.54
C ASP A 52 10.44 -4.80 13.10
N TYR A 53 9.43 -5.21 12.33
CA TYR A 53 9.58 -5.57 10.92
C TYR A 53 10.07 -4.38 10.07
N LEU A 54 9.42 -3.22 10.23
CA LEU A 54 9.81 -2.01 9.51
C LEU A 54 11.24 -1.56 9.86
N THR A 55 11.63 -1.64 11.13
CA THR A 55 13.00 -1.35 11.58
C THR A 55 14.00 -2.33 10.97
N GLY A 56 13.71 -3.64 10.95
CA GLY A 56 14.62 -4.65 10.38
C GLY A 56 14.90 -4.43 8.89
N LEU A 57 13.89 -4.06 8.10
CA LEU A 57 14.09 -3.67 6.69
C LEU A 57 14.84 -2.33 6.52
N SER A 58 14.90 -1.55 7.59
CA SER A 58 15.47 -0.22 7.60
C SER A 58 16.97 -0.20 7.91
N GLU A 59 17.51 -1.19 8.63
CA GLU A 59 18.88 -1.13 9.17
C GLU A 59 19.98 -0.93 8.10
N ASP A 60 19.79 -1.47 6.89
CA ASP A 60 20.79 -1.41 5.79
C ASP A 60 20.38 -0.53 4.60
N SER A 61 19.24 0.17 4.68
CA SER A 61 18.73 1.04 3.61
C SER A 61 18.98 2.52 3.91
N GLY A 62 19.18 3.34 2.88
CA GLY A 62 19.34 4.81 3.06
C GLY A 62 18.26 5.63 2.39
N SER A 63 17.24 4.98 1.81
CA SER A 63 15.96 5.61 1.52
C SER A 63 14.83 4.59 1.64
N ARG A 64 13.70 5.04 2.17
CA ARG A 64 12.55 4.19 2.52
C ARG A 64 11.28 4.91 2.11
N ILE A 65 10.47 4.22 1.31
CA ILE A 65 9.12 4.68 1.00
C ILE A 65 8.16 3.61 1.48
N ILE A 66 7.23 3.99 2.34
CA ILE A 66 6.29 3.07 2.99
C ILE A 66 4.88 3.43 2.53
N GLY A 67 4.27 2.52 1.77
CA GLY A 67 2.86 2.56 1.40
C GLY A 67 2.00 1.85 2.44
N ILE A 68 1.06 2.58 3.04
CA ILE A 68 0.17 2.04 4.09
C ILE A 68 -1.27 2.03 3.59
N ASP A 69 -1.94 0.87 3.65
CA ASP A 69 -3.39 0.73 3.48
C ASP A 69 -4.11 1.17 4.77
N ALA A 70 -4.19 2.48 4.94
CA ALA A 70 -5.02 3.14 5.92
C ALA A 70 -5.17 4.62 5.58
N PRO A 71 -6.29 5.28 5.92
CA PRO A 71 -6.34 6.72 6.01
C PRO A 71 -5.23 7.25 6.93
N LEU A 72 -4.38 8.13 6.41
CA LEU A 72 -3.25 8.73 7.14
C LEU A 72 -3.53 10.16 7.62
N SER A 73 -4.79 10.57 7.57
CA SER A 73 -5.30 11.84 8.07
C SER A 73 -6.80 11.74 8.36
N ARG A 74 -7.34 12.76 9.04
CA ARG A 74 -8.77 12.91 9.29
C ARG A 74 -9.33 14.02 8.38
N PRO A 75 -10.63 13.97 8.03
CA PRO A 75 -11.25 15.07 7.30
C PRO A 75 -11.24 16.34 8.15
N GLU A 76 -11.02 17.48 7.49
CA GLU A 76 -11.20 18.79 8.12
C GLU A 76 -12.68 19.08 8.39
N HIS A 77 -13.56 18.64 7.49
CA HIS A 77 -15.00 18.85 7.58
C HIS A 77 -15.79 17.60 7.15
N GLY A 78 -16.88 17.32 7.85
CA GLY A 78 -17.76 16.19 7.55
C GLY A 78 -17.10 14.83 7.79
N THR A 79 -17.55 13.81 7.06
CA THR A 79 -17.09 12.41 7.26
C THR A 79 -16.08 11.94 6.21
N MET A 80 -15.87 12.70 5.14
CA MET A 80 -14.99 12.30 4.04
C MET A 80 -13.94 13.36 3.76
N ARG A 81 -12.70 12.90 3.58
CA ARG A 81 -11.61 13.73 3.09
C ARG A 81 -11.85 14.17 1.66
N GLU A 82 -11.23 15.26 1.26
CA GLU A 82 -11.25 15.74 -0.11
C GLU A 82 -10.69 14.71 -1.09
N CYS A 83 -9.56 14.08 -0.78
CA CYS A 83 -8.99 13.01 -1.60
C CYS A 83 -9.97 11.84 -1.81
N GLU A 84 -10.73 11.48 -0.78
CA GLU A 84 -11.76 10.44 -0.84
C GLU A 84 -12.96 10.86 -1.70
N ARG A 85 -13.40 12.11 -1.59
CA ARG A 85 -14.46 12.67 -2.44
C ARG A 85 -14.02 12.69 -3.91
N ARG A 86 -12.79 13.12 -4.19
CA ARG A 86 -12.19 13.10 -5.54
C ARG A 86 -12.11 11.67 -6.07
N LEU A 87 -11.60 10.72 -5.29
CA LEU A 87 -11.53 9.31 -5.66
C LEU A 87 -12.93 8.74 -6.03
N ARG A 88 -13.96 9.05 -5.24
CA ARG A 88 -15.34 8.63 -5.55
C ARG A 88 -15.90 9.25 -6.83
N LYS A 89 -15.56 10.51 -7.15
CA LYS A 89 -15.95 11.13 -8.42
C LYS A 89 -15.41 10.36 -9.64
N HIS A 90 -14.29 9.65 -9.48
CA HIS A 90 -13.73 8.76 -10.49
C HIS A 90 -14.30 7.32 -10.46
N GLY A 91 -15.41 7.09 -9.75
CA GLY A 91 -16.10 5.79 -9.73
C GLY A 91 -15.38 4.73 -8.91
N ILE A 92 -14.45 5.12 -8.03
CA ILE A 92 -13.78 4.23 -7.09
C ILE A 92 -14.36 4.48 -5.69
N PRO A 93 -15.21 3.57 -5.17
CA PRO A 93 -15.74 3.70 -3.82
C PRO A 93 -14.63 3.56 -2.78
N CYS A 94 -14.76 4.27 -1.66
CA CYS A 94 -13.91 4.15 -0.48
C CYS A 94 -14.74 4.42 0.79
N TYR A 95 -14.25 3.98 1.94
CA TYR A 95 -14.92 4.29 3.21
C TYR A 95 -14.64 5.74 3.67
N PRO A 96 -15.60 6.40 4.33
CA PRO A 96 -15.40 7.73 4.91
C PRO A 96 -14.50 7.66 6.14
N SER A 97 -13.27 8.20 6.06
CA SER A 97 -12.30 8.18 7.17
C SER A 97 -12.75 8.94 8.43
N GLY A 98 -13.69 9.87 8.31
CA GLY A 98 -14.28 10.58 9.45
C GLY A 98 -15.38 9.79 10.17
N ALA A 99 -15.77 8.60 9.70
CA ALA A 99 -16.81 7.82 10.36
C ALA A 99 -16.30 7.16 11.65
N GLN A 100 -17.11 7.21 12.72
CA GLN A 100 -16.70 6.73 14.04
C GLN A 100 -16.27 5.24 14.05
N TRP A 101 -16.90 4.41 13.23
CA TRP A 101 -16.63 2.97 13.16
C TRP A 101 -15.27 2.62 12.52
N VAL A 102 -14.68 3.53 11.73
CA VAL A 102 -13.30 3.39 11.22
C VAL A 102 -12.27 4.12 12.07
N SER A 103 -12.67 4.92 13.07
CA SER A 103 -11.77 5.81 13.82
C SER A 103 -10.49 5.11 14.31
N ARG A 104 -10.61 3.91 14.91
CA ARG A 104 -9.44 3.16 15.41
C ARG A 104 -8.46 2.76 14.32
N TRP A 105 -8.95 2.48 13.11
CA TRP A 105 -8.09 2.19 11.95
C TRP A 105 -7.32 3.43 11.50
N VAL A 106 -8.04 4.56 11.40
CA VAL A 106 -7.47 5.84 11.00
C VAL A 106 -6.44 6.33 12.01
N ASP A 107 -6.75 6.25 13.31
CA ASP A 107 -5.82 6.63 14.38
C ASP A 107 -4.55 5.77 14.32
N LYS A 108 -4.71 4.45 14.16
CA LYS A 108 -3.57 3.53 14.02
C LYS A 108 -2.72 3.84 12.78
N GLY A 109 -3.34 4.17 11.64
CA GLY A 109 -2.63 4.60 10.42
C GLY A 109 -1.83 5.87 10.63
N ILE A 110 -2.46 6.90 11.23
CA ILE A 110 -1.80 8.18 11.57
C ILE A 110 -0.63 7.96 12.54
N GLU A 111 -0.81 7.13 13.56
CA GLU A 111 0.24 6.82 14.55
C GLU A 111 1.41 6.07 13.90
N LEU A 112 1.14 5.07 13.06
CA LEU A 112 2.17 4.33 12.35
C LEU A 112 2.94 5.24 11.38
N LYS A 113 2.24 6.12 10.65
CA LYS A 113 2.87 7.14 9.80
C LYS A 113 3.82 8.01 10.61
N LYS A 114 3.34 8.65 11.68
CA LYS A 114 4.15 9.56 12.50
C LYS A 114 5.37 8.86 13.08
N TRP A 115 5.20 7.64 13.54
CA TRP A 115 6.30 6.82 14.05
C TRP A 115 7.33 6.53 12.95
N ALA A 116 6.90 6.07 11.78
CA ALA A 116 7.82 5.71 10.71
C ALA A 116 8.56 6.92 10.13
N GLU A 117 7.87 8.06 9.95
CA GLU A 117 8.50 9.32 9.53
C GLU A 117 9.56 9.76 10.55
N LYS A 118 9.28 9.64 11.85
CA LYS A 118 10.17 10.12 12.91
C LYS A 118 11.33 9.19 13.22
N GLU A 119 11.06 7.88 13.35
CA GLU A 119 12.03 6.91 13.87
C GLU A 119 12.81 6.23 12.74
N LEU A 120 12.28 6.19 11.51
CA LEU A 120 12.93 5.55 10.35
C LEU A 120 13.35 6.54 9.25
N ASP A 121 13.07 7.85 9.42
CA ASP A 121 13.28 8.87 8.39
C ASP A 121 12.66 8.45 7.04
N ALA A 122 11.47 7.82 7.11
CA ALA A 122 10.81 7.24 5.96
C ALA A 122 9.83 8.23 5.32
N MET A 123 9.76 8.19 3.99
CA MET A 123 8.64 8.80 3.27
C MET A 123 7.43 7.88 3.39
N VAL A 124 6.36 8.35 4.04
CA VAL A 124 5.15 7.55 4.22
C VAL A 124 4.03 8.07 3.31
N ILE A 125 3.46 7.18 2.52
CA ILE A 125 2.35 7.47 1.62
C ILE A 125 1.13 6.62 1.97
N GLU A 126 -0.05 7.21 1.82
CA GLU A 126 -1.31 6.48 1.89
C GLU A 126 -1.55 5.77 0.57
N VAL A 127 -1.83 4.47 0.64
CA VAL A 127 -2.21 3.67 -0.51
C VAL A 127 -3.60 3.11 -0.27
N TYR A 128 -4.39 3.02 -1.34
CA TYR A 128 -5.64 2.27 -1.31
C TYR A 128 -5.57 1.13 -2.34
N PRO A 129 -5.22 -0.10 -1.93
CA PRO A 129 -4.98 -1.24 -2.83
C PRO A 129 -6.13 -1.49 -3.80
N TYR A 130 -7.37 -1.29 -3.36
CA TYR A 130 -8.53 -1.40 -4.25
C TYR A 130 -8.50 -0.37 -5.41
N ALA A 131 -8.12 0.88 -5.15
CA ALA A 131 -7.95 1.88 -6.21
C ALA A 131 -6.81 1.48 -7.15
N ALA A 132 -5.69 1.01 -6.61
CA ALA A 132 -4.56 0.54 -7.41
C ALA A 132 -4.95 -0.64 -8.32
N ARG A 133 -5.70 -1.64 -7.82
CA ARG A 133 -6.23 -2.74 -8.63
C ARG A 133 -7.14 -2.25 -9.75
N ARG A 134 -8.04 -1.30 -9.45
CA ARG A 134 -8.96 -0.72 -10.44
C ARG A 134 -8.20 0.01 -11.55
N ILE A 135 -7.15 0.76 -11.21
CA ILE A 135 -6.33 1.52 -12.16
C ILE A 135 -5.44 0.61 -13.00
N LEU A 136 -4.89 -0.45 -12.41
CA LEU A 136 -4.06 -1.43 -13.12
C LEU A 136 -4.86 -2.53 -13.83
N HIS A 137 -6.20 -2.50 -13.73
CA HIS A 137 -7.09 -3.55 -14.24
C HIS A 137 -6.77 -4.95 -13.70
N ILE A 138 -6.37 -5.05 -12.42
CA ILE A 138 -6.04 -6.32 -11.76
C ILE A 138 -7.27 -6.89 -11.04
N GLY A 139 -7.83 -7.98 -11.57
CA GLY A 139 -8.92 -8.73 -10.93
C GLY A 139 -10.10 -7.85 -10.50
N ILE A 140 -10.52 -6.92 -11.36
CA ILE A 140 -11.54 -5.90 -11.03
C ILE A 140 -12.92 -6.51 -10.73
N ASP A 141 -13.25 -7.61 -11.39
CA ASP A 141 -14.50 -8.35 -11.22
C ASP A 141 -14.38 -9.48 -10.19
N GLU A 142 -13.17 -9.69 -9.66
CA GLU A 142 -12.85 -10.79 -8.77
C GLU A 142 -13.10 -10.46 -7.30
N LYS A 143 -13.63 -11.46 -6.58
CA LYS A 143 -13.75 -11.40 -5.14
C LYS A 143 -12.38 -11.66 -4.51
N LYS A 144 -11.68 -10.61 -4.06
CA LYS A 144 -10.35 -10.71 -3.40
C LYS A 144 -10.28 -11.76 -2.28
N LYS A 145 -11.38 -12.09 -1.61
CA LYS A 145 -11.41 -13.08 -0.53
C LYS A 145 -11.64 -14.53 -1.00
N SER A 146 -12.03 -14.74 -2.25
CA SER A 146 -12.16 -16.10 -2.81
C SER A 146 -10.79 -16.65 -3.19
N LYS A 147 -10.70 -17.97 -3.33
CA LYS A 147 -9.46 -18.63 -3.76
C LYS A 147 -9.10 -18.23 -5.19
N GLU A 148 -10.10 -18.22 -6.06
CA GLU A 148 -9.99 -17.89 -7.48
C GLU A 148 -9.58 -16.42 -7.66
N GLY A 149 -10.20 -15.51 -6.91
CA GLY A 149 -9.90 -14.09 -7.00
C GLY A 149 -8.49 -13.77 -6.51
N ARG A 150 -8.03 -14.42 -5.42
CA ARG A 150 -6.63 -14.30 -4.98
C ARG A 150 -5.65 -14.82 -6.03
N LYS A 151 -5.99 -15.92 -6.70
CA LYS A 151 -5.13 -16.50 -7.75
C LYS A 151 -5.01 -15.56 -8.94
N VAL A 152 -6.13 -15.02 -9.43
CA VAL A 152 -6.13 -14.03 -10.53
C VAL A 152 -5.32 -12.78 -10.17
N ILE A 153 -5.47 -12.27 -8.94
CA ILE A 153 -4.72 -11.09 -8.48
C ILE A 153 -3.23 -11.40 -8.35
N GLN A 154 -2.87 -12.54 -7.78
CA GLN A 154 -1.47 -12.99 -7.65
C GLN A 154 -0.81 -13.14 -9.02
N ASP A 155 -1.46 -13.84 -9.95
CA ASP A 155 -0.93 -14.07 -11.31
C ASP A 155 -0.74 -12.76 -12.07
N ALA A 156 -1.68 -11.81 -11.92
CA ALA A 156 -1.55 -10.50 -12.51
C ALA A 156 -0.38 -9.70 -11.89
N LEU A 157 -0.20 -9.74 -10.56
CA LEU A 157 0.90 -9.06 -9.86
C LEU A 157 2.28 -9.58 -10.30
N SER A 158 2.41 -10.86 -10.63
CA SER A 158 3.66 -11.43 -11.14
C SER A 158 4.09 -10.83 -12.48
N GLY A 159 3.14 -10.30 -13.26
CA GLY A 159 3.43 -9.52 -14.46
C GLY A 159 4.06 -8.15 -14.19
N PHE A 160 3.88 -7.61 -12.97
CA PHE A 160 4.43 -6.31 -12.56
C PHE A 160 5.70 -6.46 -11.71
N ILE A 161 5.83 -7.55 -10.95
CA ILE A 161 6.82 -7.70 -9.89
C ILE A 161 7.68 -8.93 -10.17
N ALA A 162 8.95 -8.71 -10.49
CA ALA A 162 9.90 -9.80 -10.68
C ALA A 162 10.12 -10.56 -9.37
N GLY A 163 10.34 -11.88 -9.44
CA GLY A 163 10.59 -12.73 -8.27
C GLY A 163 9.35 -13.26 -7.57
N LEU A 164 8.14 -12.75 -7.89
CA LEU A 164 6.92 -13.12 -7.16
C LEU A 164 6.52 -14.58 -7.39
N ASP A 165 6.55 -15.05 -8.63
CA ASP A 165 6.23 -16.45 -8.97
C ASP A 165 7.24 -17.41 -8.35
N GLU A 166 8.53 -17.06 -8.37
CA GLU A 166 9.59 -17.90 -7.81
C GLU A 166 9.49 -18.03 -6.29
N ILE A 167 9.17 -16.93 -5.60
CA ILE A 167 9.08 -16.89 -4.14
C ILE A 167 7.80 -17.54 -3.62
N THR A 168 6.70 -17.40 -4.36
CA THR A 168 5.43 -17.99 -3.97
C THR A 168 5.31 -19.46 -4.40
N GLY A 169 5.90 -19.84 -5.53
CA GLY A 169 5.70 -21.17 -6.12
C GLY A 169 4.20 -21.50 -6.23
N ASP A 170 3.79 -22.64 -5.66
CA ASP A 170 2.38 -23.05 -5.62
C ASP A 170 1.57 -22.41 -4.47
N ARG A 171 2.20 -21.62 -3.60
CA ARG A 171 1.54 -20.99 -2.45
C ARG A 171 0.61 -19.88 -2.95
N LEU A 172 -0.68 -20.03 -2.63
CA LEU A 172 -1.65 -18.95 -2.79
C LEU A 172 -1.54 -17.97 -1.61
N LEU A 173 -1.21 -16.72 -1.91
CA LEU A 173 -1.10 -15.63 -0.93
C LEU A 173 -2.45 -15.27 -0.30
N PHE A 174 -2.43 -14.79 0.94
CA PHE A 174 -3.59 -14.22 1.62
C PHE A 174 -3.98 -12.86 1.03
N ASP A 175 -5.21 -12.41 1.30
CA ASP A 175 -5.71 -11.18 0.70
C ASP A 175 -5.06 -9.91 1.25
N ASP A 176 -4.47 -9.99 2.45
CA ASP A 176 -3.67 -8.92 3.05
C ASP A 176 -2.23 -8.90 2.52
N GLU A 177 -1.64 -10.07 2.27
CA GLU A 177 -0.34 -10.18 1.59
C GLU A 177 -0.39 -9.58 0.18
N LEU A 178 -1.46 -9.82 -0.57
CA LEU A 178 -1.65 -9.23 -1.90
C LEU A 178 -1.80 -7.70 -1.84
N ASP A 179 -2.55 -7.18 -0.85
CA ASP A 179 -2.73 -5.74 -0.67
C ASP A 179 -1.45 -5.06 -0.16
N ALA A 180 -0.64 -5.76 0.66
CA ALA A 180 0.68 -5.30 1.07
C ALA A 180 1.66 -5.24 -0.11
N ILE A 181 1.70 -6.27 -0.96
CA ILE A 181 2.51 -6.25 -2.20
C ILE A 181 2.11 -5.06 -3.09
N LEU A 182 0.80 -4.85 -3.27
CA LEU A 182 0.32 -3.74 -4.09
C LEU A 182 0.66 -2.38 -3.48
N SER A 183 0.61 -2.26 -2.15
CA SER A 183 1.05 -1.06 -1.43
C SER A 183 2.54 -0.78 -1.62
N ALA A 184 3.38 -1.82 -1.56
CA ALA A 184 4.81 -1.71 -1.86
C ALA A 184 5.06 -1.30 -3.31
N TYR A 185 4.26 -1.81 -4.25
CA TYR A 185 4.35 -1.42 -5.66
C TYR A 185 3.98 0.05 -5.89
N VAL A 186 3.01 0.60 -5.18
CA VAL A 186 2.69 2.03 -5.25
C VAL A 186 3.82 2.87 -4.64
N ALA A 187 4.42 2.43 -3.53
CA ALA A 187 5.63 3.07 -2.98
C ALA A 187 6.81 3.05 -3.97
N TYR A 188 7.01 1.93 -4.67
CA TYR A 188 7.96 1.83 -5.79
C TYR A 188 7.67 2.85 -6.89
N CYS A 189 6.39 2.99 -7.25
CA CYS A 189 5.97 3.95 -8.27
C CYS A 189 6.25 5.40 -7.84
N GLU A 190 6.01 5.74 -6.56
CA GLU A 190 6.28 7.08 -6.03
C GLU A 190 7.77 7.39 -6.04
N GLY A 191 8.62 6.48 -5.55
CA GLY A 191 10.07 6.69 -5.57
C GLY A 191 10.68 6.81 -6.96
N ASN A 192 9.97 6.31 -7.98
CA ASN A 192 10.35 6.42 -9.38
C ASN A 192 9.63 7.56 -10.14
N GLY A 193 8.81 8.38 -9.47
CA GLY A 193 8.07 9.48 -10.08
C GLY A 193 7.02 9.03 -11.11
N ILE A 194 6.50 7.80 -10.96
CA ILE A 194 5.47 7.18 -11.80
C ILE A 194 4.21 6.82 -10.99
N ALA A 195 4.05 7.38 -9.81
CA ALA A 195 2.77 7.42 -9.12
C ALA A 195 2.02 8.71 -9.46
N SER A 196 0.72 8.73 -9.15
CA SER A 196 -0.09 9.93 -9.13
C SER A 196 -0.72 10.08 -7.75
N LYS A 197 -0.90 11.33 -7.36
CA LYS A 197 -1.44 11.71 -6.06
C LYS A 197 -2.85 12.26 -6.26
N ILE A 198 -3.84 11.58 -5.69
CA ILE A 198 -5.20 12.12 -5.55
C ILE A 198 -5.16 13.04 -4.34
N ASP A 199 -4.80 14.29 -4.59
CA ASP A 199 -4.53 15.27 -3.55
C ASP A 199 -5.81 15.96 -3.06
N GLY A 200 -5.80 16.36 -1.80
CA GLY A 200 -6.87 17.08 -1.14
C GLY A 200 -6.30 17.89 0.03
N GLY A 201 -6.99 18.96 0.43
CA GLY A 201 -6.51 19.82 1.52
C GLY A 201 -6.26 19.06 2.83
N ASP A 202 -7.03 18.00 3.07
CA ASP A 202 -7.04 17.21 4.30
C ASP A 202 -6.47 15.79 4.15
N GLY A 203 -5.76 15.50 3.04
CA GLY A 203 -5.11 14.21 2.83
C GLY A 203 -4.84 13.89 1.36
N ALA A 204 -4.13 12.79 1.12
CA ALA A 204 -3.79 12.35 -0.22
C ALA A 204 -3.79 10.84 -0.32
N ILE A 205 -4.17 10.30 -1.49
CA ILE A 205 -4.09 8.86 -1.79
C ILE A 205 -3.20 8.69 -3.01
N TYR A 206 -2.18 7.84 -2.91
CA TYR A 206 -1.27 7.54 -4.00
C TYR A 206 -1.75 6.33 -4.80
N VAL A 207 -1.63 6.43 -6.12
CA VAL A 207 -2.04 5.40 -7.07
C VAL A 207 -0.98 5.22 -8.16
N PRO A 208 -0.84 4.01 -8.74
CA PRO A 208 0.15 3.77 -9.78
C PRO A 208 -0.32 4.38 -11.11
N MET A 209 0.50 5.19 -11.78
CA MET A 209 0.12 5.78 -13.08
C MET A 209 1.31 6.07 -13.99
N LYS A 210 1.29 5.51 -15.20
CA LYS A 210 2.15 5.99 -16.28
C LYS A 210 1.68 7.39 -16.69
N ARG A 211 2.59 8.38 -16.75
CA ARG A 211 2.37 9.72 -17.35
C ARG A 211 1.83 9.59 -18.79
N ARG A 212 0.51 9.37 -18.97
CA ARG A 212 -0.24 9.44 -20.25
C ARG A 212 -1.74 9.07 -20.16
N ASN A 213 -2.39 9.19 -18.99
CA ASN A 213 -3.85 9.07 -18.92
C ASN A 213 -4.48 10.43 -18.68
N HIS A 214 -4.96 11.07 -19.75
CA HIS A 214 -5.66 12.36 -19.71
C HIS A 214 -6.95 12.33 -18.87
N MET A 215 -7.49 11.15 -18.57
CA MET A 215 -8.68 10.90 -17.74
C MET A 215 -8.57 11.40 -16.29
N ILE A 216 -7.34 11.70 -15.87
CA ILE A 216 -7.02 12.08 -14.51
C ILE A 216 -6.41 13.51 -14.46
N ASN A 217 -6.15 14.13 -15.61
CA ASN A 217 -5.64 15.51 -15.67
C ASN A 217 -6.73 16.58 -15.48
N GLU A 218 -7.93 16.20 -15.01
CA GLU A 218 -8.98 17.13 -14.58
C GLU A 218 -8.98 17.34 -13.04
N TYR A 219 -7.87 17.05 -12.36
CA TYR A 219 -7.69 17.27 -10.91
C TYR A 219 -7.68 18.73 -10.46
#